data_AF-A0A7V0JQP1-F1
#
_entry.id   AF-A0A7V0JQP1-F1
#
_cell.length_a   1.000
_cell.length_b   1.000
_cell.length_c   1.000
_cell.angle_alpha   90.00
_cell.angle_beta   90.00
_cell.angle_gamma   90.00
#
_symmetry.space_group_name_H-M   'P 1'
#
loop_
_entity.id
_entity.type
_entity.pdbx_description
1 polymer ?
#
loop_
_entity_poly.entity_id
_entity_poly.type
_entity_poly.pdbx_seq_one_letter_code
_entity_poly.pdbx_strand_id
1 'polypeptide(L)'
;MLTSLSPPIFQITMSYNSIKNLFPPSALEGVISPDIDQDIPPFVRQVWQISDLLAKVQDRLDLDFDILWVEGEISNLRQPSSGHCYFTLKDNRSQIKAVLFKSQAARLPFDLEDGQYVICFGRLNIYTGRGDLQLVVETIEPKGEGVLQFAFEQLKARLEKEGLFSSEHKLPLPLLPQRVFVITSPTGAAIHDFIRNAKERYPGASIVLCPASVQGEGASGEIIDSLRIARHVAEKGDVILLTRGGGSLEDLWAFNDETLAREIFSCTIPVVSAVGHEVDFTISDFVADHRAATPTAAAQLLFPHREELIDKVTILTRRIILSTYNRLKINQQTVQLLRQQLKDPRRKLVEQRLLQDDLYARLLRVMQKKIVSRSQGYLNLRERLVVHEPGKQLALAKAESCSLSRRLVRAGSVSIERKRQSLATLSGKLNAVSPLAVLARGYSLVYRISGGELVKRADQVAKSERLLIRPEKGAILCKVLSTGKNQDKVVSETKLSD
;
A
#
# COMPACT_ATOMS: atom_id res chain seq x y z
N MET A 1 19.95 25.86 -59.18
CA MET A 1 21.25 25.69 -58.50
C MET A 1 21.90 24.43 -59.03
N LEU A 2 23.10 24.59 -59.61
CA LEU A 2 24.17 23.60 -59.82
C LEU A 2 23.86 22.41 -60.75
N THR A 3 24.12 22.50 -62.06
CA THR A 3 25.41 22.31 -62.79
C THR A 3 25.86 20.85 -62.92
N SER A 4 25.63 20.25 -64.10
CA SER A 4 26.44 19.14 -64.61
C SER A 4 27.12 19.62 -65.90
N LEU A 5 28.41 19.94 -65.77
CA LEU A 5 29.32 20.34 -66.83
C LEU A 5 29.71 19.11 -67.67
N SER A 6 29.39 19.14 -68.95
CA SER A 6 30.03 18.33 -69.99
C SER A 6 30.92 19.25 -70.83
N PRO A 7 32.26 19.09 -70.84
CA PRO A 7 33.11 19.87 -71.73
C PRO A 7 33.14 19.26 -73.14
N PRO A 8 33.18 20.09 -74.19
CA PRO A 8 33.38 19.63 -75.57
C PRO A 8 34.86 19.30 -75.81
N ILE A 9 35.10 18.16 -76.47
CA ILE A 9 36.43 17.78 -76.97
C ILE A 9 36.76 18.70 -78.16
N PHE A 10 37.71 19.62 -77.96
CA PHE A 10 38.31 20.39 -79.04
C PHE A 10 39.29 19.49 -79.82
N GLN A 11 38.99 19.26 -81.10
CA GLN A 11 39.94 18.77 -82.09
C GLN A 11 41.02 19.83 -82.31
N ILE A 12 42.25 19.55 -81.90
CA ILE A 12 43.43 20.34 -82.26
C ILE A 12 44.27 19.51 -83.23
N THR A 13 44.06 19.74 -84.53
CA THR A 13 45.04 19.40 -85.58
C THR A 13 46.22 20.36 -85.46
N MET A 14 47.34 19.90 -84.91
CA MET A 14 48.62 20.61 -84.97
C MET A 14 49.54 19.93 -85.97
N SER A 15 50.00 20.72 -86.95
CA SER A 15 50.96 20.30 -87.95
C SER A 15 52.37 20.20 -87.33
N TYR A 16 53.18 19.29 -87.86
CA TYR A 16 54.50 18.92 -87.36
C TYR A 16 55.56 20.06 -87.39
N ASN A 17 55.21 21.25 -87.91
CA ASN A 17 56.13 22.38 -88.04
C ASN A 17 56.09 23.38 -86.87
N SER A 18 55.28 23.15 -85.84
CA SER A 18 55.16 24.08 -84.70
C SER A 18 56.01 23.74 -83.46
N ILE A 19 56.81 22.66 -83.48
CA ILE A 19 57.59 22.21 -82.31
C ILE A 19 59.06 22.69 -82.33
N LYS A 20 59.55 23.27 -83.44
CA LYS A 20 60.96 23.72 -83.53
C LYS A 20 61.26 25.12 -82.98
N ASN A 21 60.27 25.86 -82.47
CA ASN A 21 60.46 27.23 -81.98
C ASN A 21 60.35 27.41 -80.46
N LEU A 22 60.33 26.33 -79.67
CA LEU A 22 60.12 26.41 -78.22
C LEU A 22 61.37 26.21 -77.34
N PHE A 23 62.56 25.97 -77.92
CA PHE A 23 63.80 25.83 -77.12
C PHE A 23 65.04 26.40 -77.83
N PRO A 24 65.97 27.06 -77.11
CA PRO A 24 67.23 27.56 -77.67
C PRO A 24 68.22 26.43 -78.02
N PRO A 25 69.21 26.66 -78.93
CA PRO A 25 70.00 25.62 -79.61
C PRO A 25 71.08 24.91 -78.78
N SER A 26 70.95 24.84 -77.45
CA SER A 26 72.00 24.31 -76.56
C SER A 26 71.54 23.21 -75.60
N ALA A 27 70.36 22.62 -75.82
CA ALA A 27 69.81 21.55 -74.97
C ALA A 27 69.59 20.21 -75.72
N LEU A 28 70.26 20.01 -76.86
CA LEU A 28 70.12 18.81 -77.70
C LEU A 28 71.47 18.25 -78.18
N GLU A 29 72.51 18.34 -77.34
CA GLU A 29 73.71 17.51 -77.51
C GLU A 29 73.63 16.35 -76.52
N GLY A 30 73.50 15.11 -77.02
CA GLY A 30 73.79 13.92 -76.22
C GLY A 30 72.92 12.68 -76.37
N VAL A 31 71.82 12.68 -77.13
CA VAL A 31 71.05 11.45 -77.39
C VAL A 31 70.46 11.45 -78.82
N ILE A 32 71.34 11.41 -79.81
CA ILE A 32 70.95 10.97 -81.17
C ILE A 32 72.04 10.02 -81.63
N SER A 33 71.77 8.71 -81.54
CA SER A 33 72.48 7.70 -82.30
C SER A 33 72.27 7.99 -83.79
N PRO A 34 73.33 8.06 -84.62
CA PRO A 34 73.19 8.09 -86.05
C PRO A 34 72.92 6.66 -86.48
N ASP A 35 71.72 6.37 -87.00
CA ASP A 35 71.41 5.27 -87.93
C ASP A 35 69.91 5.00 -87.93
N ILE A 36 69.11 5.90 -88.52
CA ILE A 36 67.85 5.51 -89.21
C ILE A 36 67.64 6.51 -90.37
N ASP A 37 68.49 6.44 -91.39
CA ASP A 37 68.02 6.63 -92.76
C ASP A 37 67.36 5.30 -93.15
N GLN A 38 66.05 5.19 -92.93
CA GLN A 38 65.23 4.18 -93.60
C GLN A 38 64.15 4.92 -94.38
N ASP A 39 64.35 4.88 -95.70
CA ASP A 39 63.32 5.09 -96.71
C ASP A 39 61.98 4.53 -96.22
N ILE A 40 60.99 5.40 -95.98
CA ILE A 40 59.60 4.95 -95.84
C ILE A 40 59.21 4.47 -97.24
N PRO A 41 59.00 3.17 -97.47
CA PRO A 41 58.59 2.71 -98.79
C PRO A 41 57.24 3.38 -99.13
N PRO A 42 56.97 3.66 -100.41
CA PRO A 42 55.68 4.20 -100.81
C PRO A 42 54.59 3.30 -100.25
N PHE A 43 53.49 3.88 -99.75
CA PHE A 43 52.32 3.13 -99.28
C PHE A 43 51.77 2.33 -100.48
N VAL A 44 52.30 1.12 -100.68
CA VAL A 44 51.84 0.23 -101.73
C VAL A 44 50.42 -0.13 -101.34
N ARG A 45 49.46 0.22 -102.19
CA ARG A 45 48.06 -0.15 -102.00
C ARG A 45 47.96 -1.67 -102.09
N GLN A 46 48.12 -2.33 -100.96
CA GLN A 46 48.01 -3.78 -100.85
C GLN A 46 46.53 -4.14 -100.85
N VAL A 47 46.06 -4.68 -101.98
CA VAL A 47 44.69 -5.19 -102.12
C VAL A 47 44.69 -6.65 -101.68
N TRP A 48 44.03 -6.92 -100.57
CA TRP A 48 43.90 -8.27 -100.03
C TRP A 48 42.65 -8.95 -100.58
N GLN A 49 42.75 -10.24 -100.92
CA GLN A 49 41.56 -11.09 -101.03
C GLN A 49 41.01 -11.37 -99.64
N ILE A 50 39.69 -11.52 -99.52
CA ILE A 50 39.02 -11.69 -98.22
C ILE A 50 39.56 -12.93 -97.49
N SER A 51 39.80 -14.03 -98.21
CA SER A 51 40.41 -15.25 -97.68
C SER A 51 41.79 -15.01 -97.09
N ASP A 52 42.62 -14.25 -97.81
CA ASP A 52 44.02 -14.01 -97.46
C ASP A 52 44.13 -13.04 -96.29
N LEU A 53 43.22 -12.07 -96.22
CA LEU A 53 43.09 -11.16 -95.09
C LEU A 53 42.68 -11.91 -93.83
N LEU A 54 41.63 -12.74 -93.89
CA LEU A 54 41.16 -13.51 -92.74
C LEU A 54 42.21 -14.52 -92.27
N ALA A 55 42.91 -15.19 -93.20
CA ALA A 55 44.04 -16.06 -92.85
C ALA A 55 45.13 -15.27 -92.14
N LYS A 56 45.48 -14.07 -92.63
CA LYS A 56 46.51 -13.24 -92.00
C LYS A 56 46.12 -12.71 -90.61
N VAL A 57 44.84 -12.42 -90.41
CA VAL A 57 44.31 -12.03 -89.08
C VAL A 57 44.32 -13.24 -88.14
N GLN A 58 43.93 -14.43 -88.63
CA GLN A 58 44.01 -15.65 -87.84
C GLN A 58 45.46 -15.96 -87.43
N ASP A 59 46.42 -15.89 -88.35
CA ASP A 59 47.84 -16.09 -88.04
C ASP A 59 48.32 -15.15 -86.91
N ARG A 60 47.83 -13.92 -86.89
CA ARG A 60 48.16 -12.93 -85.84
C ARG A 60 47.48 -13.24 -84.52
N LEU A 61 46.22 -13.67 -84.55
CA LEU A 61 45.51 -14.11 -83.36
C LEU A 61 46.20 -15.33 -82.74
N ASP A 62 46.62 -16.31 -83.56
CA ASP A 62 47.31 -17.50 -83.05
C ASP A 62 48.70 -17.18 -82.47
N LEU A 63 49.39 -16.18 -83.02
CA LEU A 63 50.69 -15.71 -82.51
C LEU A 63 50.57 -14.95 -81.17
N ASP A 64 49.59 -14.05 -81.06
CA ASP A 64 49.45 -13.17 -79.90
C ASP A 64 48.56 -13.78 -78.79
N PHE A 65 47.70 -14.75 -79.14
CA PHE A 65 46.64 -15.31 -78.30
C PHE A 65 46.46 -16.83 -78.50
N ASP A 66 47.51 -17.63 -78.24
CA ASP A 66 47.48 -19.10 -78.40
C ASP A 66 46.45 -19.79 -77.48
N ILE A 67 46.51 -19.54 -76.17
CA ILE A 67 45.54 -20.01 -75.17
C ILE A 67 45.22 -18.91 -74.17
N LEU A 68 43.95 -18.80 -73.79
CA LEU A 68 43.47 -17.71 -72.94
C LEU A 68 42.27 -18.10 -72.08
N TRP A 69 42.12 -17.35 -70.99
CA TRP A 69 41.00 -17.42 -70.07
C TRP A 69 40.11 -16.20 -70.24
N VAL A 70 38.80 -16.42 -70.39
CA VAL A 70 37.80 -15.36 -70.58
C VAL A 70 36.69 -15.58 -69.57
N GLU A 71 36.44 -14.56 -68.75
CA GLU A 71 35.29 -14.53 -67.85
C GLU A 71 34.08 -13.86 -68.51
N GLY A 72 32.89 -14.34 -68.19
CA GLY A 72 31.65 -13.71 -68.63
C GLY A 72 30.41 -14.48 -68.20
N GLU A 73 29.26 -13.85 -68.39
CA GLU A 73 27.96 -14.48 -68.18
C GLU A 73 27.54 -15.20 -69.48
N ILE A 74 27.06 -16.44 -69.36
CA ILE A 74 26.50 -17.20 -70.48
C ILE A 74 25.15 -16.58 -70.85
N SER A 75 24.94 -16.34 -72.14
CA SER A 75 23.66 -15.93 -72.70
C SER A 75 23.41 -16.57 -74.05
N ASN A 76 22.13 -16.74 -74.41
CA ASN A 76 21.71 -17.32 -75.68
C ASN A 76 22.28 -18.73 -75.93
N LEU A 77 22.35 -19.56 -74.89
CA LEU A 77 22.78 -20.95 -74.99
C LEU A 77 21.86 -21.75 -75.92
N ARG A 78 22.46 -22.43 -76.90
CA ARG A 78 21.79 -23.29 -77.87
C ARG A 78 22.52 -24.62 -77.98
N GLN A 79 21.76 -25.71 -77.89
CA GLN A 79 22.25 -27.07 -78.06
C GLN A 79 21.46 -27.77 -79.17
N PRO A 80 21.92 -27.68 -80.43
CA PRO A 80 21.33 -28.43 -81.54
C PRO A 80 21.55 -29.95 -81.40
N SER A 81 20.84 -30.76 -82.19
CA SER A 81 20.95 -32.23 -82.18
C SER A 81 22.34 -32.79 -82.51
N SER A 82 23.28 -31.95 -82.98
CA SER A 82 24.70 -32.30 -83.17
C SER A 82 25.46 -32.47 -81.85
N GLY A 83 24.94 -31.96 -80.73
CA GLY A 83 25.55 -32.05 -79.41
C GLY A 83 26.68 -31.03 -79.16
N HIS A 84 26.79 -29.98 -79.98
CA HIS A 84 27.67 -28.84 -79.72
C HIS A 84 26.90 -27.74 -78.98
N CYS A 85 27.53 -27.10 -78.01
CA CYS A 85 26.95 -25.97 -77.30
C CYS A 85 27.45 -24.66 -77.94
N TYR A 86 26.52 -23.83 -78.37
CA TYR A 86 26.80 -22.47 -78.86
C TYR A 86 26.21 -21.48 -77.86
N PHE A 87 27.01 -20.55 -77.36
CA PHE A 87 26.57 -19.53 -76.42
C PHE A 87 27.33 -18.23 -76.65
N THR A 88 26.85 -17.14 -76.05
CA THR A 88 27.53 -15.85 -76.06
C THR A 88 28.02 -15.56 -74.66
N LEU A 89 29.32 -15.34 -74.51
CA LEU A 89 29.93 -14.77 -73.31
C LEU A 89 29.78 -13.27 -73.37
N LYS A 90 29.12 -12.68 -72.38
CA LYS A 90 28.96 -11.22 -72.25
C LYS A 90 29.57 -10.70 -70.95
N ASP A 91 30.07 -9.47 -71.03
CA ASP A 91 30.38 -8.64 -69.88
C ASP A 91 29.50 -7.35 -69.93
N ASN A 92 29.79 -6.36 -69.09
CA ASN A 92 29.01 -5.11 -69.03
C ASN A 92 29.11 -4.21 -70.28
N ARG A 93 30.07 -4.46 -71.19
CA ARG A 93 30.41 -3.59 -72.32
C ARG A 93 30.53 -4.32 -73.67
N SER A 94 30.82 -5.61 -73.65
CA SER A 94 31.29 -6.40 -74.78
C SER A 94 30.69 -7.81 -74.74
N GLN A 95 30.69 -8.46 -75.89
CA GLN A 95 30.25 -9.85 -76.01
C GLN A 95 31.06 -10.59 -77.08
N ILE A 96 31.25 -11.89 -76.90
CA ILE A 96 31.91 -12.77 -77.86
C ILE A 96 31.14 -14.08 -77.99
N LYS A 97 31.06 -14.61 -79.22
CA LYS A 97 30.47 -15.93 -79.47
C LYS A 97 31.43 -17.01 -79.02
N ALA A 98 30.91 -18.03 -78.35
CA ALA A 98 31.66 -19.16 -77.85
C ALA A 98 31.06 -20.48 -78.35
N VAL A 99 31.93 -21.44 -78.62
CA VAL A 99 31.56 -22.78 -79.07
C VAL A 99 32.27 -23.81 -78.21
N LEU A 100 31.50 -24.75 -77.67
CA LEU A 100 31.99 -25.91 -76.96
C LEU A 100 31.58 -27.17 -77.73
N PHE A 101 32.56 -27.90 -78.28
CA PHE A 101 32.30 -29.10 -79.05
C PHE A 101 31.86 -30.27 -78.16
N LYS A 102 31.23 -31.27 -78.78
CA LYS A 102 30.52 -32.36 -78.08
C LYS A 102 31.44 -33.15 -77.14
N SER A 103 32.67 -33.41 -77.56
CA SER A 103 33.66 -34.15 -76.77
C SER A 103 34.12 -33.41 -75.52
N GLN A 104 34.12 -32.08 -75.55
CA GLN A 104 34.50 -31.22 -74.43
C GLN A 104 33.29 -30.98 -73.53
N ALA A 105 32.11 -30.74 -74.11
CA ALA A 105 30.85 -30.62 -73.39
C ALA A 105 30.55 -31.87 -72.54
N ALA A 106 30.76 -33.07 -73.08
CA ALA A 106 30.55 -34.32 -72.35
C ALA A 106 31.55 -34.55 -71.19
N ARG A 107 32.62 -33.76 -71.08
CA ARG A 107 33.61 -33.84 -70.00
C ARG A 107 33.33 -32.85 -68.86
N LEU A 108 32.35 -31.96 -69.03
CA LEU A 108 31.99 -31.03 -67.97
C LEU A 108 31.30 -31.78 -66.82
N PRO A 109 31.65 -31.48 -65.55
CA PRO A 109 31.01 -32.09 -64.39
C PRO A 109 29.62 -31.47 -64.06
N PHE A 110 29.17 -30.49 -64.85
CA PHE A 110 27.92 -29.76 -64.65
C PHE A 110 27.27 -29.37 -65.99
N ASP A 111 25.97 -29.08 -65.95
CA ASP A 111 25.21 -28.60 -67.10
C ASP A 111 25.29 -27.07 -67.22
N LEU A 112 25.43 -26.58 -68.46
CA LEU A 112 25.46 -25.15 -68.77
C LEU A 112 24.05 -24.58 -68.80
N GLU A 113 23.86 -23.43 -68.16
CA GLU A 113 22.59 -22.69 -68.17
C GLU A 113 22.82 -21.20 -68.52
N ASP A 114 21.82 -20.58 -69.15
CA ASP A 114 21.83 -19.13 -69.38
C ASP A 114 21.79 -18.38 -68.05
N GLY A 115 22.60 -17.32 -67.93
CA GLY A 115 22.74 -16.51 -66.72
C GLY A 115 23.87 -16.97 -65.79
N GLN A 116 24.53 -18.09 -66.07
CA GLN A 116 25.67 -18.55 -65.29
C GLN A 116 26.92 -17.70 -65.58
N TYR A 117 27.58 -17.24 -64.53
CA TYR A 117 28.91 -16.64 -64.63
C TYR A 117 29.97 -17.74 -64.67
N VAL A 118 30.79 -17.72 -65.71
CA VAL A 118 31.79 -18.76 -65.96
C VAL A 118 33.12 -18.15 -66.36
N ILE A 119 34.18 -18.94 -66.15
CA ILE A 119 35.51 -18.70 -66.69
C ILE A 119 35.76 -19.79 -67.73
N CYS A 120 35.94 -19.37 -68.98
CA CYS A 120 36.17 -20.25 -70.12
C CYS A 120 37.65 -20.25 -70.50
N PHE A 121 38.22 -21.44 -70.64
CA PHE A 121 39.57 -21.64 -71.19
C PHE A 121 39.46 -22.08 -72.65
N GLY A 122 40.23 -21.47 -73.54
CA GLY A 122 40.17 -21.82 -74.96
C GLY A 122 41.03 -20.94 -75.87
N ARG A 123 40.69 -20.95 -77.16
CA ARG A 123 41.43 -20.25 -78.23
C ARG A 123 40.53 -19.39 -79.08
N LEU A 124 41.06 -18.28 -79.59
CA LEU A 124 40.33 -17.44 -80.54
C LEU A 124 40.45 -17.99 -81.95
N ASN A 125 39.32 -18.03 -82.66
CA ASN A 125 39.25 -18.50 -84.02
C ASN A 125 38.31 -17.62 -84.84
N ILE A 126 38.62 -17.39 -86.11
CA ILE A 126 37.76 -16.69 -87.06
C ILE A 126 37.09 -17.72 -87.96
N TYR A 127 35.75 -17.74 -87.95
CA TYR A 127 35.00 -18.59 -88.86
C TYR A 127 35.05 -18.04 -90.29
N THR A 128 35.88 -18.67 -91.15
CA THR A 128 36.19 -18.22 -92.52
C THR A 128 34.97 -18.03 -93.43
N GLY A 129 33.85 -18.72 -93.17
CA GLY A 129 32.62 -18.57 -93.96
C GLY A 129 31.83 -17.28 -93.71
N ARG A 130 32.06 -16.59 -92.58
CA ARG A 130 31.35 -15.34 -92.24
C ARG A 130 32.25 -14.23 -91.66
N GLY A 131 33.51 -14.54 -91.35
CA GLY A 131 34.45 -13.60 -90.73
C GLY A 131 34.15 -13.32 -89.25
N ASP A 132 33.32 -14.15 -88.59
CA ASP A 132 32.97 -13.97 -87.19
C ASP A 132 34.11 -14.46 -86.28
N LEU A 133 34.53 -13.61 -85.33
CA LEU A 133 35.40 -14.01 -84.23
C LEU A 133 34.63 -14.85 -83.22
N GLN A 134 35.19 -16.00 -82.85
CA GLN A 134 34.61 -16.92 -81.87
C GLN A 134 35.69 -17.47 -80.93
N LEU A 135 35.29 -17.72 -79.69
CA LEU A 135 36.08 -18.45 -78.71
C LEU A 135 35.76 -19.94 -78.82
N VAL A 136 36.73 -20.76 -79.19
CA VAL A 136 36.61 -22.22 -79.13
C VAL A 136 37.01 -22.64 -77.72
N VAL A 137 36.03 -23.08 -76.94
CA VAL A 137 36.19 -23.38 -75.52
C VAL A 137 36.63 -24.83 -75.34
N GLU A 138 37.68 -25.05 -74.56
CA GLU A 138 38.19 -26.37 -74.19
C GLU A 138 37.62 -26.83 -72.84
N THR A 139 37.60 -25.95 -71.84
CA THR A 139 37.06 -26.21 -70.50
C THR A 139 36.34 -24.98 -69.92
N ILE A 140 35.36 -25.20 -69.04
CA ILE A 140 34.56 -24.16 -68.39
C ILE A 140 34.56 -24.40 -66.89
N GLU A 141 34.80 -23.34 -66.11
CA GLU A 141 34.72 -23.34 -64.66
C GLU A 141 33.64 -22.35 -64.19
N PRO A 142 32.74 -22.72 -63.27
CA PRO A 142 31.78 -21.78 -62.71
C PRO A 142 32.51 -20.76 -61.84
N LYS A 143 32.20 -19.46 -62.01
CA LYS A 143 32.78 -18.40 -61.18
C LYS A 143 32.02 -18.35 -59.83
N GLY A 144 32.74 -18.68 -58.76
CA GLY A 144 32.26 -19.30 -57.51
C GLY A 144 31.42 -18.52 -56.48
N GLU A 145 30.79 -17.39 -56.79
CA GLU A 145 29.97 -16.67 -55.78
C GLU A 145 28.52 -17.18 -55.68
N GLY A 146 27.95 -17.72 -56.77
CA GLY A 146 26.53 -18.13 -56.79
C GLY A 146 26.21 -19.47 -56.11
N VAL A 147 27.14 -20.43 -56.12
CA VAL A 147 26.91 -21.79 -55.60
C VAL A 147 26.81 -21.80 -54.08
N LEU A 148 27.73 -21.10 -53.39
CA LEU A 148 27.73 -20.98 -51.94
C LEU A 148 26.51 -20.18 -51.45
N GLN A 149 26.16 -19.10 -52.14
CA GLN A 149 24.98 -18.31 -51.80
C GLN A 149 23.68 -19.13 -51.94
N PHE A 150 23.53 -19.90 -53.02
CA PHE A 150 22.39 -20.78 -53.21
C PHE A 150 22.32 -21.88 -52.15
N ALA A 151 23.46 -22.50 -51.82
CA ALA A 151 23.54 -23.52 -50.77
C ALA A 151 23.18 -22.94 -49.38
N PHE A 152 23.61 -21.72 -49.09
CA PHE A 152 23.27 -21.00 -47.86
C PHE A 152 21.76 -20.74 -47.76
N GLU A 153 21.15 -20.20 -48.82
CA GLU A 153 19.71 -19.91 -48.83
C GLU A 153 18.87 -21.18 -48.67
N GLN A 154 19.27 -22.27 -49.35
CA GLN A 154 18.60 -23.56 -49.22
C GLN A 154 18.69 -24.12 -47.80
N LEU A 155 19.89 -24.06 -47.18
CA LEU A 155 20.09 -24.54 -45.82
C LEU A 155 19.33 -23.69 -44.79
N LYS A 156 19.41 -22.36 -44.93
CA LYS A 156 18.66 -21.41 -44.09
C LYS A 156 17.17 -21.72 -44.10
N ALA A 157 16.58 -21.86 -45.29
CA ALA A 157 15.15 -22.15 -45.43
C ALA A 157 14.75 -23.52 -44.83
N ARG A 158 15.64 -24.52 -44.86
CA ARG A 158 15.41 -25.83 -44.23
C ARG A 158 15.39 -25.73 -42.71
N LEU A 159 16.44 -25.15 -42.12
CA LEU A 159 16.58 -25.04 -40.66
C LEU A 159 15.53 -24.09 -40.04
N GLU A 160 15.12 -23.05 -40.78
CA GLU A 160 14.03 -22.17 -40.38
C GLU A 160 12.69 -22.91 -40.29
N LYS A 161 12.38 -23.77 -41.29
CA LYS A 161 11.17 -24.62 -41.27
C LYS A 161 11.17 -25.63 -40.12
N GLU A 162 12.34 -26.12 -39.73
CA GLU A 162 12.50 -26.99 -38.56
C GLU A 162 12.39 -26.21 -37.22
N GLY A 163 12.40 -24.87 -37.24
CA GLY A 163 12.20 -24.02 -36.07
C GLY A 163 13.47 -23.69 -35.28
N LEU A 164 14.67 -24.03 -35.79
CA LEU A 164 15.94 -23.82 -35.07
C LEU A 164 16.26 -22.34 -34.79
N PHE A 165 15.63 -21.42 -35.53
CA PHE A 165 15.84 -19.97 -35.37
C PHE A 165 14.81 -19.31 -34.42
N SER A 166 13.86 -20.08 -33.89
CA SER A 166 12.79 -19.55 -33.03
C SER A 166 13.36 -18.91 -31.76
N SER A 167 12.87 -17.71 -31.42
CA SER A 167 13.27 -17.00 -30.21
C SER A 167 12.85 -17.70 -28.92
N GLU A 168 11.88 -18.62 -28.97
CA GLU A 168 11.39 -19.38 -27.81
C GLU A 168 12.44 -20.36 -27.26
N HIS A 169 13.38 -20.79 -28.09
CA HIS A 169 14.43 -21.73 -27.71
C HIS A 169 15.72 -21.03 -27.24
N LYS A 170 15.81 -19.72 -27.42
CA LYS A 170 17.03 -18.96 -27.12
C LYS A 170 17.20 -18.74 -25.63
N LEU A 171 18.38 -19.06 -25.11
CA LEU A 171 18.75 -18.93 -23.71
C LEU A 171 19.16 -17.49 -23.34
N PRO A 172 18.70 -16.96 -22.20
CA PRO A 172 19.11 -15.63 -21.76
C PRO A 172 20.57 -15.61 -21.27
N LEU A 173 21.28 -14.52 -21.56
CA LEU A 173 22.62 -14.30 -21.03
C LEU A 173 22.63 -14.10 -19.50
N PRO A 174 23.62 -14.67 -18.79
CA PRO A 174 23.85 -14.35 -17.39
C PRO A 174 24.29 -12.88 -17.24
N LEU A 175 23.92 -12.24 -16.12
CA LEU A 175 24.25 -10.83 -15.86
C LEU A 175 25.77 -10.57 -15.82
N LEU A 176 26.53 -11.52 -15.27
CA LEU A 176 27.98 -11.48 -15.19
C LEU A 176 28.52 -12.91 -15.39
N PRO A 177 28.91 -13.29 -16.61
CA PRO A 177 29.48 -14.60 -16.85
C PRO A 177 30.82 -14.72 -16.13
N GLN A 178 31.02 -15.81 -15.37
CA GLN A 178 32.28 -16.06 -14.67
C GLN A 178 33.35 -16.57 -15.63
N ARG A 179 32.96 -17.44 -16.56
CA ARG A 179 33.86 -17.95 -17.61
C ARG A 179 33.22 -17.77 -18.98
N VAL A 180 34.05 -17.33 -19.93
CA VAL A 180 33.67 -17.27 -21.35
C VAL A 180 34.59 -18.17 -22.14
N PHE A 181 34.02 -19.19 -22.78
CA PHE A 181 34.72 -20.09 -23.67
C PHE A 181 34.74 -19.49 -25.07
N VAL A 182 35.89 -19.03 -25.54
CA VAL A 182 36.04 -18.37 -26.83
C VAL A 182 36.59 -19.37 -27.84
N ILE A 183 35.79 -19.72 -28.83
CA ILE A 183 36.17 -20.61 -29.93
C ILE A 183 36.61 -19.73 -31.09
N THR A 184 37.92 -19.70 -31.33
CA THR A 184 38.54 -18.91 -32.39
C THR A 184 39.99 -19.34 -32.61
N SER A 185 40.64 -18.77 -33.63
CA SER A 185 42.06 -19.02 -33.89
C SER A 185 42.92 -18.39 -32.80
N PRO A 186 43.92 -19.11 -32.25
CA PRO A 186 44.80 -18.60 -31.19
C PRO A 186 45.67 -17.42 -31.63
N THR A 187 45.91 -17.24 -32.92
CA THR A 187 46.74 -16.17 -33.49
C THR A 187 45.91 -15.05 -34.13
N GLY A 188 44.58 -15.14 -34.09
CA GLY A 188 43.69 -14.20 -34.78
C GLY A 188 43.54 -12.85 -34.08
N ALA A 189 43.29 -11.77 -34.83
CA ALA A 189 42.99 -10.45 -34.26
C ALA A 189 41.72 -10.46 -33.38
N ALA A 190 40.75 -11.33 -33.70
CA ALA A 190 39.48 -11.43 -32.99
C ALA A 190 39.62 -11.75 -31.50
N ILE A 191 40.50 -12.69 -31.13
CA ILE A 191 40.73 -13.03 -29.72
C ILE A 191 41.38 -11.86 -28.97
N HIS A 192 42.33 -11.18 -29.60
CA HIS A 192 42.99 -10.02 -28.99
C HIS A 192 42.03 -8.85 -28.78
N ASP A 193 41.16 -8.59 -29.75
CA ASP A 193 40.14 -7.55 -29.66
C ASP A 193 39.07 -7.87 -28.61
N PHE A 194 38.61 -9.12 -28.55
CA PHE A 194 37.69 -9.57 -27.52
C PHE A 194 38.31 -9.45 -26.12
N ILE A 195 39.52 -9.98 -25.91
CA ILE A 195 40.21 -9.95 -24.60
C ILE A 195 40.45 -8.51 -24.14
N ARG A 196 40.86 -7.60 -25.04
CA ARG A 196 41.10 -6.19 -24.70
C ARG A 196 39.83 -5.52 -24.18
N ASN A 197 38.72 -5.66 -24.90
CA ASN A 197 37.43 -5.07 -24.51
C ASN A 197 36.84 -5.74 -23.26
N ALA A 198 36.96 -7.06 -23.14
CA ALA A 198 36.52 -7.79 -21.96
C ALA A 198 37.27 -7.36 -20.70
N LYS A 199 38.61 -7.21 -20.77
CA LYS A 199 39.43 -6.74 -19.64
C LYS A 199 39.12 -5.30 -19.24
N GLU A 200 38.87 -4.42 -20.21
CA GLU A 200 38.51 -3.02 -19.94
C GLU A 200 37.16 -2.91 -19.22
N ARG A 201 36.17 -3.71 -19.64
CA ARG A 201 34.81 -3.69 -19.08
C ARG A 201 34.68 -4.46 -17.78
N TYR A 202 35.21 -5.69 -17.73
CA TYR A 202 35.10 -6.56 -16.57
C TYR A 202 36.33 -7.48 -16.41
N PRO A 203 37.34 -7.05 -15.63
CA PRO A 203 38.57 -7.83 -15.40
C PRO A 203 38.37 -9.17 -14.67
N GLY A 204 37.19 -9.40 -14.07
CA GLY A 204 36.92 -10.57 -13.24
C GLY A 204 36.52 -11.83 -14.01
N ALA A 205 36.26 -11.73 -15.31
CA ALA A 205 35.90 -12.89 -16.13
C ALA A 205 37.13 -13.74 -16.47
N SER A 206 37.00 -15.05 -16.33
CA SER A 206 37.96 -15.99 -16.89
C SER A 206 37.66 -16.21 -18.37
N ILE A 207 38.65 -16.01 -19.23
CA ILE A 207 38.51 -16.25 -20.67
C ILE A 207 39.26 -17.53 -20.99
N VAL A 208 38.53 -18.55 -21.45
CA VAL A 208 39.08 -19.86 -21.83
C VAL A 208 39.10 -19.95 -23.35
N LEU A 209 40.29 -19.96 -23.93
CA LEU A 209 40.45 -20.11 -25.37
C LEU A 209 40.30 -21.59 -25.76
N CYS A 210 39.35 -21.86 -26.65
CA CYS A 210 39.18 -23.15 -27.32
C CYS A 210 39.70 -22.99 -28.75
N PRO A 211 40.96 -23.40 -29.02
CA PRO A 211 41.59 -23.12 -30.31
C PRO A 211 40.90 -23.92 -31.43
N ALA A 212 40.42 -23.22 -32.46
CA ALA A 212 39.87 -23.81 -33.67
C ALA A 212 40.27 -22.99 -34.89
N SER A 213 40.53 -23.67 -36.00
CA SER A 213 40.66 -23.02 -37.31
C SER A 213 39.32 -22.44 -37.70
N VAL A 214 39.29 -21.13 -37.95
CA VAL A 214 38.06 -20.37 -38.27
C VAL A 214 37.84 -20.17 -39.76
N GLN A 215 38.75 -20.72 -40.59
CA GLN A 215 38.72 -20.64 -42.05
C GLN A 215 39.51 -21.82 -42.63
N GLY A 216 39.24 -22.17 -43.89
CA GLY A 216 39.90 -23.28 -44.60
C GLY A 216 39.16 -24.62 -44.48
N GLU A 217 39.64 -25.59 -45.25
CA GLU A 217 39.08 -26.94 -45.32
C GLU A 217 39.28 -27.66 -43.98
N GLY A 218 38.19 -28.12 -43.36
CA GLY A 218 38.20 -28.76 -42.03
C GLY A 218 37.88 -27.84 -40.84
N ALA A 219 37.78 -26.52 -41.05
CA ALA A 219 37.45 -25.55 -39.99
C ALA A 219 36.13 -25.85 -39.27
N SER A 220 35.08 -26.25 -39.99
CA SER A 220 33.78 -26.58 -39.39
C SER A 220 33.88 -27.71 -38.36
N GLY A 221 34.67 -28.75 -38.66
CA GLY A 221 34.91 -29.88 -37.75
C GLY A 221 35.62 -29.45 -36.46
N GLU A 222 36.68 -28.66 -36.56
CA GLU A 222 37.42 -28.15 -35.39
C GLU A 222 36.56 -27.25 -34.49
N ILE A 223 35.70 -26.42 -35.10
CA ILE A 223 34.75 -25.57 -34.36
C ILE A 223 33.73 -26.43 -33.61
N ILE A 224 33.18 -27.47 -34.26
CA ILE A 224 32.23 -28.40 -33.65
C ILE A 224 32.86 -29.15 -32.47
N ASP A 225 34.08 -29.66 -32.65
CA ASP A 225 34.78 -30.38 -31.58
C ASP A 225 35.12 -29.45 -30.41
N SER A 226 35.56 -28.23 -30.69
CA SER A 226 35.78 -27.20 -29.66
C SER A 226 34.49 -26.82 -28.92
N LEU A 227 33.36 -26.73 -29.63
CA LEU A 227 32.05 -26.47 -29.05
C LEU A 227 31.61 -27.61 -28.12
N ARG A 228 31.81 -28.86 -28.52
CA ARG A 228 31.50 -30.04 -27.70
C ARG A 228 32.36 -30.09 -26.44
N ILE A 229 33.66 -29.79 -26.56
CA ILE A 229 34.57 -29.73 -25.41
C ILE A 229 34.13 -28.61 -24.45
N ALA A 230 33.88 -27.40 -24.97
CA ALA A 230 33.41 -26.27 -24.17
C ALA A 230 32.11 -26.61 -23.44
N ARG A 231 31.14 -27.20 -24.14
CA ARG A 231 29.87 -27.67 -23.56
C ARG A 231 30.06 -28.66 -22.43
N HIS A 232 31.03 -29.57 -22.54
CA HIS A 232 31.26 -30.60 -21.52
C HIS A 232 31.90 -30.04 -20.24
N VAL A 233 32.73 -28.99 -20.35
CA VAL A 233 33.49 -28.40 -19.23
C VAL A 233 32.75 -27.23 -18.58
N ALA A 234 31.88 -26.56 -19.32
CA ALA A 234 31.14 -25.40 -18.85
C ALA A 234 30.08 -25.76 -17.80
N GLU A 235 29.85 -24.80 -16.90
CA GLU A 235 28.90 -24.91 -15.80
C GLU A 235 27.80 -23.85 -15.93
N LYS A 236 26.81 -23.90 -15.03
CA LYS A 236 25.70 -22.95 -15.03
C LYS A 236 26.20 -21.53 -14.75
N GLY A 237 26.01 -20.63 -15.71
CA GLY A 237 26.43 -19.23 -15.62
C GLY A 237 27.63 -18.88 -16.51
N ASP A 238 28.19 -19.86 -17.22
CA ASP A 238 29.18 -19.63 -18.27
C ASP A 238 28.52 -19.29 -19.61
N VAL A 239 29.34 -18.82 -20.56
CA VAL A 239 28.89 -18.49 -21.92
C VAL A 239 29.93 -19.00 -22.92
N ILE A 240 29.46 -19.44 -24.09
CA ILE A 240 30.32 -19.82 -25.22
C ILE A 240 30.25 -18.71 -26.27
N LEU A 241 31.41 -18.29 -26.79
CA LEU A 241 31.54 -17.29 -27.83
C LEU A 241 32.20 -17.92 -29.06
N LEU A 242 31.46 -17.96 -30.17
CA LEU A 242 32.01 -18.22 -31.49
C LEU A 242 32.42 -16.88 -32.10
N THR A 243 33.69 -16.71 -32.47
CA THR A 243 34.12 -15.43 -33.01
C THR A 243 35.20 -15.53 -34.07
N ARG A 244 35.15 -14.62 -35.04
CA ARG A 244 36.12 -14.46 -36.11
C ARG A 244 36.35 -12.97 -36.37
N GLY A 245 37.49 -12.64 -36.97
CA GLY A 245 37.72 -11.31 -37.54
C GLY A 245 36.97 -11.14 -38.87
N GLY A 246 37.13 -9.99 -39.53
CA GLY A 246 36.61 -9.80 -40.89
C GLY A 246 37.20 -10.80 -41.89
N GLY A 247 36.47 -11.01 -42.99
CA GLY A 247 36.88 -11.91 -44.07
C GLY A 247 35.84 -11.97 -45.19
N SER A 248 36.16 -12.65 -46.28
CA SER A 248 35.21 -12.88 -47.37
C SER A 248 34.12 -13.87 -46.95
N LEU A 249 33.04 -13.95 -47.74
CA LEU A 249 31.98 -14.96 -47.57
C LEU A 249 32.53 -16.39 -47.57
N GLU A 250 33.52 -16.67 -48.41
CA GLU A 250 34.20 -17.97 -48.50
C GLU A 250 34.86 -18.35 -47.17
N ASP A 251 35.50 -17.38 -46.54
CA ASP A 251 36.14 -17.65 -45.27
C ASP A 251 35.14 -17.82 -44.11
N LEU A 252 33.93 -17.26 -44.23
CA LEU A 252 32.85 -17.41 -43.23
C LEU A 252 32.08 -18.72 -43.41
N TRP A 253 32.34 -19.46 -44.50
CA TRP A 253 31.56 -20.64 -44.87
C TRP A 253 31.60 -21.75 -43.82
N ALA A 254 32.68 -21.86 -43.06
CA ALA A 254 32.81 -22.84 -41.96
C ALA A 254 31.69 -22.72 -40.90
N PHE A 255 31.06 -21.55 -40.78
CA PHE A 255 29.97 -21.28 -39.84
C PHE A 255 28.57 -21.54 -40.42
N ASN A 256 28.50 -21.96 -41.68
CA ASN A 256 27.26 -22.36 -42.37
C ASN A 256 27.06 -23.89 -42.38
N ASP A 257 27.81 -24.64 -41.57
CA ASP A 257 27.67 -26.09 -41.46
C ASP A 257 26.38 -26.50 -40.71
N GLU A 258 25.63 -27.45 -41.27
CA GLU A 258 24.37 -27.95 -40.68
C GLU A 258 24.61 -28.65 -39.33
N THR A 259 25.72 -29.36 -39.17
CA THR A 259 26.07 -30.06 -37.93
C THR A 259 26.38 -29.05 -36.83
N LEU A 260 27.14 -27.99 -37.15
CA LEU A 260 27.42 -26.90 -36.22
C LEU A 260 26.12 -26.21 -35.75
N ALA A 261 25.21 -25.93 -36.68
CA ALA A 261 23.89 -25.37 -36.36
C ALA A 261 23.13 -26.24 -35.34
N ARG A 262 23.05 -27.54 -35.58
CA ARG A 262 22.35 -28.46 -34.67
C ARG A 262 23.03 -28.59 -33.31
N GLU A 263 24.37 -28.56 -33.27
CA GLU A 263 25.13 -28.57 -32.01
C GLU A 263 24.89 -27.31 -31.18
N ILE A 264 24.89 -26.12 -31.80
CA ILE A 264 24.57 -24.86 -31.12
C ILE A 264 23.15 -24.91 -30.54
N PHE A 265 22.16 -25.33 -31.35
CA PHE A 265 20.77 -25.42 -30.90
C PHE A 265 20.58 -26.38 -29.71
N SER A 266 21.33 -27.48 -29.68
CA SER A 266 21.26 -28.47 -28.60
C SER A 266 22.05 -28.08 -27.34
N CYS A 267 22.76 -26.95 -27.36
CA CYS A 267 23.61 -26.51 -26.28
C CYS A 267 22.78 -26.00 -25.10
N THR A 268 23.15 -26.41 -23.88
CA THR A 268 22.49 -25.96 -22.64
C THR A 268 23.13 -24.71 -22.04
N ILE A 269 24.26 -24.27 -22.60
CA ILE A 269 24.99 -23.07 -22.22
C ILE A 269 24.74 -22.02 -23.30
N PRO A 270 24.44 -20.76 -22.93
CA PRO A 270 24.21 -19.71 -23.91
C PRO A 270 25.38 -19.57 -24.88
N VAL A 271 25.08 -19.56 -26.18
CA VAL A 271 26.04 -19.39 -27.26
C VAL A 271 25.85 -18.00 -27.89
N VAL A 272 26.94 -17.25 -27.98
CA VAL A 272 27.02 -15.97 -28.68
C VAL A 272 27.80 -16.16 -29.97
N SER A 273 27.22 -15.75 -31.10
CA SER A 273 27.93 -15.68 -32.37
C SER A 273 28.39 -14.26 -32.65
N ALA A 274 29.68 -14.11 -32.97
CA ALA A 274 30.36 -12.87 -33.29
C ALA A 274 31.30 -13.07 -34.48
N VAL A 275 30.72 -13.61 -35.56
CA VAL A 275 31.43 -14.10 -36.75
C VAL A 275 31.18 -13.17 -37.95
N GLY A 276 29.92 -12.82 -38.20
CA GLY A 276 29.52 -11.96 -39.30
C GLY A 276 29.64 -10.46 -39.01
N HIS A 277 29.80 -9.63 -40.05
CA HIS A 277 29.66 -8.17 -39.97
C HIS A 277 28.18 -7.76 -40.06
N GLU A 278 27.86 -6.45 -40.13
CA GLU A 278 26.46 -6.00 -40.20
C GLU A 278 25.69 -6.57 -41.40
N VAL A 279 26.38 -6.95 -42.48
CA VAL A 279 25.78 -7.39 -43.75
C VAL A 279 25.93 -8.89 -44.00
N ASP A 280 26.97 -9.53 -43.47
CA ASP A 280 27.32 -10.92 -43.74
C ASP A 280 26.81 -11.83 -42.62
N PHE A 281 25.63 -12.41 -42.78
CA PHE A 281 25.04 -13.32 -41.79
C PHE A 281 25.40 -14.77 -42.07
N THR A 282 25.76 -15.52 -41.03
CA THR A 282 26.00 -16.96 -41.09
C THR A 282 24.84 -17.74 -40.46
N ILE A 283 24.73 -19.04 -40.75
CA ILE A 283 23.74 -19.92 -40.09
C ILE A 283 23.97 -19.94 -38.58
N SER A 284 25.23 -19.97 -38.14
CA SER A 284 25.59 -19.88 -36.71
C SER A 284 25.02 -18.63 -36.04
N ASP A 285 24.98 -17.48 -36.74
CA ASP A 285 24.39 -16.24 -36.20
C ASP A 285 22.88 -16.34 -35.98
N PHE A 286 22.17 -17.11 -36.83
CA PHE A 286 20.72 -17.29 -36.69
C PHE A 286 20.36 -18.25 -35.56
N VAL A 287 21.13 -19.34 -35.41
CA VAL A 287 20.88 -20.37 -34.41
C VAL A 287 21.36 -19.97 -33.01
N ALA A 288 22.43 -19.19 -32.92
CA ALA A 288 22.94 -18.72 -31.63
C ALA A 288 21.86 -17.99 -30.82
N ASP A 289 21.96 -18.12 -29.49
CA ASP A 289 21.04 -17.46 -28.57
C ASP A 289 21.12 -15.94 -28.70
N HIS A 290 22.33 -15.44 -28.90
CA HIS A 290 22.59 -14.04 -29.13
C HIS A 290 23.61 -13.82 -30.25
N ARG A 291 23.39 -12.75 -31.01
CA ARG A 291 24.29 -12.31 -32.07
C ARG A 291 24.98 -11.01 -31.68
N ALA A 292 26.26 -10.92 -31.98
CA ALA A 292 27.03 -9.68 -31.99
C ALA A 292 27.66 -9.49 -33.38
N ALA A 293 27.72 -8.24 -33.86
CA ALA A 293 28.28 -7.95 -35.19
C ALA A 293 29.81 -7.99 -35.25
N THR A 294 30.49 -8.01 -34.10
CA THR A 294 31.96 -8.00 -34.01
C THR A 294 32.41 -8.65 -32.71
N PRO A 295 33.67 -9.11 -32.61
CA PRO A 295 34.25 -9.55 -31.35
C PRO A 295 34.16 -8.47 -30.25
N THR A 296 34.30 -7.20 -30.62
CA THR A 296 34.15 -6.08 -29.68
C THR A 296 32.72 -5.94 -29.19
N ALA A 297 31.72 -5.96 -30.09
CA ALA A 297 30.30 -5.93 -29.71
C ALA A 297 29.92 -7.12 -28.81
N ALA A 298 30.52 -8.30 -29.02
CA ALA A 298 30.31 -9.47 -28.18
C ALA A 298 30.78 -9.22 -26.74
N ALA A 299 31.95 -8.60 -26.57
CA ALA A 299 32.44 -8.22 -25.24
C ALA A 299 31.52 -7.19 -24.57
N GLN A 300 30.94 -6.25 -25.34
CA GLN A 300 29.99 -5.27 -24.80
C GLN A 300 28.66 -5.91 -24.37
N LEU A 301 28.20 -6.91 -25.12
CA LEU A 301 26.99 -7.65 -24.82
C LEU A 301 27.14 -8.53 -23.57
N LEU A 302 28.29 -9.20 -23.43
CA LEU A 302 28.58 -10.11 -22.32
C LEU A 302 28.94 -9.39 -21.02
N PHE A 303 29.59 -8.23 -21.12
CA PHE A 303 30.11 -7.51 -19.96
C PHE A 303 29.59 -6.06 -19.90
N PRO A 304 28.76 -5.73 -18.89
CA PRO A 304 28.40 -4.35 -18.63
C PRO A 304 29.64 -3.55 -18.19
N HIS A 305 29.62 -2.22 -18.39
CA HIS A 305 30.73 -1.37 -17.97
C HIS A 305 30.89 -1.40 -16.44
N ARG A 306 32.14 -1.56 -15.97
CA ARG A 306 32.51 -1.51 -14.55
C ARG A 306 31.94 -0.28 -13.83
N GLU A 307 31.96 0.89 -14.48
CA GLU A 307 31.44 2.14 -13.91
C GLU A 307 29.94 2.06 -13.62
N GLU A 308 29.15 1.50 -14.54
CA GLU A 308 27.71 1.31 -14.32
C GLU A 308 27.41 0.38 -13.14
N LEU A 309 28.23 -0.67 -12.95
CA LEU A 309 28.10 -1.57 -11.81
C LEU A 309 28.46 -0.86 -10.50
N ILE A 310 29.53 -0.08 -10.49
CA ILE A 310 29.95 0.72 -9.32
C ILE A 310 28.86 1.73 -8.96
N ASP A 311 28.28 2.42 -9.95
CA ASP A 311 27.20 3.39 -9.73
C ASP A 311 25.96 2.71 -9.18
N LYS A 312 25.56 1.55 -9.74
CA LYS A 312 24.45 0.74 -9.21
C LYS A 312 24.69 0.33 -7.76
N VAL A 313 25.87 -0.18 -7.43
CA VAL A 313 26.23 -0.56 -6.05
C VAL A 313 26.20 0.66 -5.13
N THR A 314 26.70 1.80 -5.58
CA THR A 314 26.73 3.05 -4.80
C THR A 314 25.32 3.55 -4.50
N ILE A 315 24.43 3.55 -5.50
CA ILE A 315 23.02 3.92 -5.36
C ILE A 315 22.31 2.98 -4.39
N LEU A 316 22.48 1.66 -4.55
CA LEU A 316 21.87 0.67 -3.68
C LEU A 316 22.38 0.79 -2.23
N THR A 317 23.67 1.02 -2.04
CA THR A 317 24.29 1.24 -0.73
C THR A 317 23.71 2.47 -0.05
N ARG A 318 23.63 3.60 -0.77
CA ARG A 318 23.02 4.83 -0.26
C ARG A 318 21.56 4.63 0.10
N ARG A 319 20.80 3.89 -0.72
CA ARG A 319 19.39 3.57 -0.46
C ARG A 319 19.22 2.75 0.81
N ILE A 320 20.05 1.71 1.01
CA ILE A 320 20.01 0.88 2.22
C ILE A 320 20.30 1.74 3.45
N ILE A 321 21.38 2.53 3.44
CA ILE A 321 21.74 3.41 4.57
C ILE A 321 20.59 4.35 4.94
N LEU A 322 20.01 5.05 3.95
CA LEU A 322 18.89 5.98 4.18
C LEU A 322 17.64 5.26 4.69
N SER A 323 17.31 4.10 4.14
CA SER A 323 16.14 3.32 4.55
C SER A 323 16.26 2.82 5.99
N THR A 324 17.44 2.34 6.38
CA THR A 324 17.74 1.87 7.74
C THR A 324 17.71 3.03 8.72
N TYR A 325 18.31 4.17 8.38
CA TYR A 325 18.28 5.36 9.22
C TYR A 325 16.84 5.85 9.46
N ASN A 326 16.03 5.94 8.40
CA ASN A 326 14.63 6.34 8.52
C ASN A 326 13.83 5.34 9.36
N ARG A 327 14.07 4.03 9.20
CA ARG A 327 13.40 3.01 10.00
C ARG A 327 13.77 3.11 11.48
N LEU A 328 15.05 3.32 11.79
CA LEU A 328 15.53 3.54 13.16
C LEU A 328 14.89 4.79 13.78
N LYS A 329 14.85 5.90 13.04
CA LYS A 329 14.24 7.15 13.50
C LYS A 329 12.75 6.97 13.83
N ILE A 330 11.99 6.31 12.96
CA ILE A 330 10.57 6.02 13.20
C ILE A 330 10.42 5.14 14.45
N ASN A 331 11.19 4.06 14.55
CA ASN A 331 11.13 3.17 15.71
C ASN A 331 11.47 3.89 17.03
N GLN A 332 12.47 4.78 17.03
CA GLN A 332 12.81 5.62 18.19
C GLN A 332 11.64 6.51 18.60
N GLN A 333 10.98 7.17 17.64
CA GLN A 333 9.80 7.99 17.89
C GLN A 333 8.64 7.14 18.45
N THR A 334 8.41 5.95 17.91
CA THR A 334 7.40 5.02 18.42
C THR A 334 7.69 4.61 19.86
N VAL A 335 8.94 4.24 20.18
CA VAL A 335 9.34 3.90 21.56
C VAL A 335 9.16 5.09 22.49
N GLN A 336 9.52 6.30 22.07
CA GLN A 336 9.34 7.50 22.88
C GLN A 336 7.86 7.78 23.17
N LEU A 337 6.99 7.62 22.17
CA LEU A 337 5.55 7.79 22.33
C LEU A 337 4.93 6.72 23.24
N LEU A 338 5.31 5.44 23.07
CA LEU A 338 4.89 4.36 23.96
C LEU A 338 5.37 4.59 25.40
N ARG A 339 6.59 5.10 25.58
CA ARG A 339 7.13 5.48 26.89
C ARG A 339 6.33 6.59 27.55
N GLN A 340 5.83 7.56 26.77
CA GLN A 340 4.94 8.61 27.29
C GLN A 340 3.53 8.07 27.61
N GLN A 341 3.06 7.06 26.88
CA GLN A 341 1.76 6.42 27.13
C GLN A 341 1.76 5.46 28.32
N LEU A 342 2.94 4.96 28.73
CA LEU A 342 3.13 4.27 30.01
C LEU A 342 2.92 5.25 31.17
N LYS A 343 1.65 5.49 31.51
CA LYS A 343 1.26 6.23 32.72
C LYS A 343 1.89 5.55 33.94
N ASP A 344 2.43 6.34 34.85
CA ASP A 344 3.06 5.84 36.07
C ASP A 344 2.08 4.90 36.82
N PRO A 345 2.39 3.60 36.96
CA PRO A 345 1.53 2.66 37.67
C PRO A 345 1.31 3.09 39.13
N ARG A 346 2.24 3.86 39.72
CA ARG A 346 2.07 4.44 41.06
C ARG A 346 0.89 5.39 41.11
N ARG A 347 0.66 6.18 40.05
CA ARG A 347 -0.48 7.11 39.98
C ARG A 347 -1.81 6.36 39.99
N LYS A 348 -1.93 5.26 39.22
CA LYS A 348 -3.11 4.38 39.29
C LYS A 348 -3.28 3.76 40.67
N LEU A 349 -2.20 3.31 41.32
CA LEU A 349 -2.26 2.77 42.67
C LEU A 349 -2.68 3.82 43.71
N VAL A 350 -2.21 5.06 43.57
CA VAL A 350 -2.62 6.19 44.44
C VAL A 350 -4.10 6.51 44.24
N GLU A 351 -4.58 6.60 42.99
CA GLU A 351 -6.01 6.80 42.69
C GLU A 351 -6.89 5.70 43.30
N GLN A 352 -6.47 4.43 43.19
CA GLN A 352 -7.18 3.31 43.81
C GLN A 352 -7.16 3.35 45.34
N ARG A 353 -6.05 3.77 45.96
CA ARG A 353 -5.98 3.97 47.42
C ARG A 353 -6.90 5.09 47.89
N LEU A 354 -6.93 6.22 47.19
CA LEU A 354 -7.84 7.33 47.52
C LEU A 354 -9.32 6.91 47.41
N LEU A 355 -9.66 6.11 46.39
CA LEU A 355 -11.00 5.55 46.26
C LEU A 355 -11.33 4.58 47.41
N GLN A 356 -10.38 3.74 47.80
CA GLN A 356 -10.54 2.83 48.93
C GLN A 356 -10.79 3.61 50.24
N ASP A 357 -10.04 4.69 50.48
CA ASP A 357 -10.18 5.53 51.66
C ASP A 357 -11.56 6.23 51.71
N ASP A 358 -12.04 6.78 50.58
CA ASP A 358 -13.37 7.39 50.51
C ASP A 358 -14.49 6.37 50.76
N LEU A 359 -14.40 5.19 50.13
CA LEU A 359 -15.37 4.11 50.33
C LEU A 359 -15.38 3.62 51.78
N TYR A 360 -14.21 3.52 52.42
CA TYR A 360 -14.08 3.15 53.82
C TYR A 360 -14.68 4.22 54.75
N ALA A 361 -14.38 5.50 54.53
CA ALA A 361 -14.94 6.60 55.30
C ALA A 361 -16.48 6.70 55.13
N ARG A 362 -16.99 6.40 53.92
CA ARG A 362 -18.43 6.34 53.66
C ARG A 362 -19.09 5.17 54.40
N LEU A 363 -18.47 3.99 54.40
CA LEU A 363 -18.94 2.81 55.14
C LEU A 363 -19.06 3.14 56.63
N LEU A 364 -18.01 3.68 57.24
CA LEU A 364 -17.99 4.03 58.67
C LEU A 364 -19.09 5.04 59.03
N ARG A 365 -19.27 6.09 58.22
CA ARG A 365 -20.36 7.08 58.42
C ARG A 365 -21.74 6.43 58.39
N VAL A 366 -22.00 5.56 57.42
CA VAL A 366 -23.29 4.86 57.29
C VAL A 366 -23.52 3.90 58.46
N MET A 367 -22.49 3.16 58.87
CA MET A 367 -22.56 2.26 60.02
C MET A 367 -22.85 3.03 61.30
N GLN A 368 -22.13 4.12 61.56
CA GLN A 368 -22.33 4.94 62.75
C GLN A 368 -23.74 5.53 62.78
N LYS A 369 -24.24 6.06 61.65
CA LYS A 369 -25.61 6.58 61.55
C LYS A 369 -26.65 5.49 61.83
N LYS A 370 -26.45 4.27 61.33
CA LYS A 370 -27.35 3.13 61.60
C LYS A 370 -27.33 2.71 63.06
N ILE A 371 -26.16 2.63 63.69
CA ILE A 371 -26.02 2.29 65.11
C ILE A 371 -26.73 3.33 65.97
N VAL A 372 -26.45 4.62 65.76
CA VAL A 372 -27.09 5.71 66.52
C VAL A 372 -28.61 5.69 66.33
N SER A 373 -29.10 5.54 65.10
CA SER A 373 -30.55 5.48 64.82
C SER A 373 -31.22 4.28 65.51
N ARG A 374 -30.58 3.11 65.52
CA ARG A 374 -31.09 1.93 66.23
C ARG A 374 -31.07 2.11 67.74
N SER A 375 -29.99 2.65 68.30
CA SER A 375 -29.89 2.93 69.74
C SER A 375 -30.94 3.94 70.20
N GLN A 376 -31.17 5.01 69.43
CA GLN A 376 -32.22 5.98 69.72
C GLN A 376 -33.61 5.35 69.63
N GLY A 377 -33.85 4.51 68.61
CA GLY A 377 -35.11 3.76 68.49
C GLY A 377 -35.36 2.86 69.70
N TYR A 378 -34.32 2.18 70.19
CA TYR A 378 -34.39 1.37 71.40
C TYR A 378 -34.70 2.22 72.66
N LEU A 379 -34.02 3.34 72.85
CA LEU A 379 -34.28 4.24 73.98
C LEU A 379 -35.70 4.79 73.95
N ASN A 380 -36.18 5.25 72.79
CA ASN A 380 -37.55 5.75 72.63
C ASN A 380 -38.59 4.66 72.94
N LEU A 381 -38.37 3.42 72.50
CA LEU A 381 -39.24 2.28 72.83
C LEU A 381 -39.23 1.99 74.34
N ARG A 382 -38.06 2.06 74.99
CA ARG A 382 -37.91 1.88 76.43
C ARG A 382 -38.64 2.97 77.22
N GLU A 383 -38.52 4.23 76.83
CA GLU A 383 -39.22 5.35 77.47
C GLU A 383 -40.74 5.23 77.34
N ARG A 384 -41.23 4.86 76.14
CA ARG A 384 -42.67 4.60 75.94
C ARG A 384 -43.19 3.50 76.87
N LEU A 385 -42.41 2.43 77.06
CA LEU A 385 -42.77 1.33 77.95
C LEU A 385 -42.87 1.81 79.42
N VAL A 386 -41.94 2.65 79.87
CA VAL A 386 -41.93 3.19 81.24
C VAL A 386 -43.06 4.19 81.47
N VAL A 387 -43.37 5.05 80.50
CA VAL A 387 -44.47 6.04 80.63
C VAL A 387 -45.84 5.34 80.70
N HIS A 388 -46.01 4.25 79.96
CA HIS A 388 -47.24 3.47 79.95
C HIS A 388 -47.24 2.33 80.98
N GLU A 389 -46.41 2.40 82.02
CA GLU A 389 -46.39 1.41 83.07
C GLU A 389 -47.76 1.35 83.79
N PRO A 390 -48.53 0.24 83.66
CA PRO A 390 -49.91 0.17 84.14
C PRO A 390 -50.02 0.40 85.65
N GLY A 391 -48.97 0.06 86.41
CA GLY A 391 -48.90 0.27 87.86
C GLY A 391 -48.96 1.75 88.26
N LYS A 392 -48.27 2.63 87.53
CA LYS A 392 -48.24 4.07 87.83
C LYS A 392 -49.56 4.75 87.50
N GLN A 393 -50.18 4.39 86.37
CA GLN A 393 -51.51 4.89 85.99
C GLN A 393 -52.58 4.44 87.00
N LEU A 394 -52.52 3.18 87.44
CA LEU A 394 -53.44 2.66 88.45
C LEU A 394 -53.27 3.35 89.81
N ALA A 395 -52.03 3.65 90.21
CA ALA A 395 -51.76 4.35 91.47
C ALA A 395 -52.31 5.80 91.46
N LEU A 396 -52.12 6.53 90.35
CA LEU A 396 -52.68 7.87 90.18
C LEU A 396 -54.21 7.87 90.21
N ALA A 397 -54.85 6.95 89.48
CA ALA A 397 -56.30 6.81 89.48
C ALA A 397 -56.87 6.47 90.86
N LYS A 398 -56.19 5.59 91.63
CA LYS A 398 -56.56 5.27 93.02
C LYS A 398 -56.44 6.49 93.94
N ALA A 399 -55.35 7.26 93.81
CA ALA A 399 -55.16 8.48 94.60
C ALA A 399 -56.23 9.54 94.30
N GLU A 400 -56.58 9.71 93.02
CA GLU A 400 -57.64 10.63 92.59
C GLU A 400 -59.01 10.21 93.11
N SER A 401 -59.36 8.92 93.00
CA SER A 401 -60.59 8.35 93.56
C SER A 401 -60.69 8.57 95.08
N CYS A 402 -59.60 8.32 95.82
CA CYS A 402 -59.55 8.53 97.26
C CYS A 402 -59.67 10.01 97.65
N SER A 403 -59.11 10.92 96.85
CA SER A 403 -59.26 12.37 97.03
C SER A 403 -60.71 12.83 96.80
N LEU A 404 -61.33 12.37 95.71
CA LEU A 404 -62.72 12.68 95.38
C LEU A 404 -63.69 12.16 96.44
N SER A 405 -63.48 10.94 96.94
CA SER A 405 -64.28 10.37 98.05
C SER A 405 -64.21 11.25 99.31
N ARG A 406 -63.00 11.66 99.73
CA ARG A 406 -62.83 12.54 100.90
C ARG A 406 -63.52 13.89 100.72
N ARG A 407 -63.46 14.47 99.51
CA ARG A 407 -64.16 15.73 99.19
C ARG A 407 -65.67 15.57 99.26
N LEU A 408 -66.21 14.45 98.76
CA LEU A 408 -67.64 14.15 98.81
C LEU A 408 -68.14 14.03 100.26
N VAL A 409 -67.44 13.26 101.09
CA VAL A 409 -67.79 13.09 102.52
C VAL A 409 -67.79 14.44 103.25
N ARG A 410 -66.76 15.27 103.02
CA ARG A 410 -66.66 16.61 103.63
C ARG A 410 -67.76 17.55 103.15
N ALA A 411 -68.06 17.57 101.86
CA ALA A 411 -69.14 18.40 101.32
C ALA A 411 -70.52 17.97 101.88
N GLY A 412 -70.72 16.66 102.02
CA GLY A 412 -71.92 16.08 102.63
C GLY A 412 -72.10 16.51 104.09
N SER A 413 -71.06 16.37 104.92
CA SER A 413 -71.15 16.73 106.34
C SER A 413 -71.43 18.22 106.56
N VAL A 414 -70.76 19.10 105.81
CA VAL A 414 -70.99 20.56 105.87
C VAL A 414 -72.42 20.93 105.44
N SER A 415 -72.98 20.23 104.45
CA SER A 415 -74.36 20.47 104.00
C SER A 415 -75.39 20.09 105.06
N ILE A 416 -75.20 18.96 105.73
CA ILE A 416 -76.06 18.50 106.84
C ILE A 416 -76.03 19.50 108.00
N GLU A 417 -74.84 19.98 108.37
CA GLU A 417 -74.68 20.91 109.49
C GLU A 417 -75.39 22.25 109.22
N ARG A 418 -75.26 22.79 108.01
CA ARG A 418 -75.98 24.01 107.60
C ARG A 418 -77.49 23.84 107.71
N LYS A 419 -78.03 22.71 107.25
CA LYS A 419 -79.48 22.43 107.33
C LYS A 419 -79.96 22.33 108.79
N ARG A 420 -79.17 21.70 109.68
CA ARG A 420 -79.49 21.65 111.12
C ARG A 420 -79.55 23.06 111.73
N GLN A 421 -78.60 23.91 111.39
CA GLN A 421 -78.52 25.27 111.94
C GLN A 421 -79.66 26.18 111.45
N SER A 422 -80.10 26.02 110.20
CA SER A 422 -81.32 26.68 109.68
C SER A 422 -82.59 26.23 110.41
N LEU A 423 -82.69 24.94 110.75
CA LEU A 423 -83.85 24.40 111.46
C LEU A 423 -83.94 24.93 112.91
N ALA A 424 -82.79 25.03 113.59
CA ALA A 424 -82.70 25.60 114.94
C ALA A 424 -83.13 27.08 114.97
N THR A 425 -82.69 27.87 114.00
CA THR A 425 -83.04 29.31 113.91
C THR A 425 -84.53 29.53 113.61
N LEU A 426 -85.14 28.72 112.74
CA LEU A 426 -86.59 28.77 112.48
C LEU A 426 -87.42 28.43 113.72
N SER A 427 -86.99 27.43 114.50
CA SER A 427 -87.68 27.04 115.75
C SER A 427 -87.63 28.15 116.80
N GLY A 428 -86.51 28.86 116.94
CA GLY A 428 -86.38 29.99 117.86
C GLY A 428 -87.32 31.15 117.54
N LYS A 429 -87.54 31.46 116.24
CA LYS A 429 -88.47 32.51 115.82
C LYS A 429 -89.92 32.19 116.15
N LEU A 430 -90.33 30.92 116.05
CA LEU A 430 -91.70 30.48 116.34
C LEU A 430 -92.09 30.71 117.80
N ASN A 431 -91.16 30.49 118.74
CA ASN A 431 -91.42 30.66 120.18
C ASN A 431 -91.62 32.11 120.63
N ALA A 432 -91.05 33.09 119.92
CA ALA A 432 -91.09 34.50 120.33
C ALA A 432 -92.45 35.20 120.11
N VAL A 433 -93.38 34.60 119.37
CA VAL A 433 -94.65 35.23 118.94
C VAL A 433 -95.88 34.66 119.66
N SER A 434 -95.71 33.83 120.69
CA SER A 434 -96.83 33.15 121.37
C SER A 434 -97.52 34.02 122.46
N PRO A 435 -98.85 34.26 122.41
CA PRO A 435 -99.61 35.08 123.37
C PRO A 435 -99.60 34.58 124.83
N LEU A 436 -99.32 33.29 125.05
CA LEU A 436 -99.19 32.69 126.38
C LEU A 436 -98.00 33.28 127.17
N ALA A 437 -96.96 33.77 126.47
CA ALA A 437 -95.80 34.38 127.11
C ALA A 437 -96.09 35.78 127.70
N VAL A 438 -97.19 36.43 127.33
CA VAL A 438 -97.56 37.78 127.84
C VAL A 438 -98.31 37.70 129.18
N LEU A 439 -99.14 36.66 129.38
CA LEU A 439 -99.86 36.45 130.65
C LEU A 439 -98.94 35.96 131.78
N ALA A 440 -97.87 35.21 131.46
CA ALA A 440 -96.85 34.76 132.41
C ALA A 440 -96.00 35.91 133.00
N ARG A 441 -96.13 37.14 132.50
CA ARG A 441 -95.40 38.33 133.00
C ARG A 441 -96.17 39.13 134.07
N GLY A 442 -97.25 38.59 134.63
CA GLY A 442 -97.92 39.14 135.82
C GLY A 442 -98.98 40.23 135.55
N TYR A 443 -99.38 40.45 134.30
CA TYR A 443 -100.47 41.37 133.97
C TYR A 443 -101.84 40.68 134.09
N SER A 444 -102.81 41.36 134.71
CA SER A 444 -104.18 40.84 134.88
C SER A 444 -105.18 41.65 134.07
N LEU A 445 -106.19 40.99 133.50
CA LEU A 445 -107.23 41.63 132.71
C LEU A 445 -108.49 41.85 133.56
N VAL A 446 -109.08 43.04 133.49
CA VAL A 446 -110.24 43.44 134.30
C VAL A 446 -111.50 43.54 133.43
N TYR A 447 -112.57 42.86 133.84
CA TYR A 447 -113.84 42.75 133.11
C TYR A 447 -115.04 43.22 133.95
N ARG A 448 -116.09 43.74 133.30
CA ARG A 448 -117.37 44.08 133.94
C ARG A 448 -118.31 42.86 134.01
N ILE A 449 -119.01 42.66 135.12
CA ILE A 449 -119.83 41.45 135.34
C ILE A 449 -121.11 41.45 134.50
N SER A 450 -121.72 42.60 134.29
CA SER A 450 -122.99 42.75 133.57
C SER A 450 -122.89 42.52 132.05
N GLY A 451 -121.69 42.35 131.49
CA GLY A 451 -121.52 42.16 130.04
C GLY A 451 -120.18 41.57 129.56
N GLY A 452 -119.24 41.25 130.45
CA GLY A 452 -117.95 40.61 130.06
C GLY A 452 -116.98 41.53 129.30
N GLU A 453 -117.26 42.83 129.23
CA GLU A 453 -116.40 43.80 128.55
C GLU A 453 -115.14 44.15 129.36
N LEU A 454 -114.01 44.29 128.66
CA LEU A 454 -112.74 44.67 129.28
C LEU A 454 -112.75 46.15 129.66
N VAL A 455 -112.54 46.44 130.94
CA VAL A 455 -112.46 47.80 131.46
C VAL A 455 -111.05 48.33 131.22
N LYS A 456 -110.95 49.38 130.41
CA LYS A 456 -109.66 50.02 130.06
C LYS A 456 -109.41 51.33 130.79
N ARG A 457 -110.45 51.98 131.34
CA ARG A 457 -110.37 53.29 132.04
C ARG A 457 -111.21 53.28 133.31
N ALA A 458 -110.75 53.96 134.36
CA ALA A 458 -111.37 53.94 135.69
C ALA A 458 -112.74 54.63 135.77
N ASP A 459 -112.95 55.65 134.94
CA ASP A 459 -114.16 56.48 134.83
C ASP A 459 -115.34 55.76 134.13
N GLN A 460 -115.12 54.51 133.67
CA GLN A 460 -116.16 53.66 133.11
C GLN A 460 -116.96 52.90 134.17
N VAL A 461 -116.63 53.02 135.45
CA VAL A 461 -117.23 52.20 136.51
C VAL A 461 -117.92 53.11 137.53
N ALA A 462 -119.09 52.71 138.03
CA ALA A 462 -119.83 53.47 139.04
C ALA A 462 -119.46 53.05 140.48
N LYS A 463 -119.61 53.97 141.43
CA LYS A 463 -119.38 53.69 142.86
C LYS A 463 -120.37 52.60 143.32
N SER A 464 -119.86 51.56 143.97
CA SER A 464 -120.56 50.32 144.38
C SER A 464 -120.82 49.26 143.30
N GLU A 465 -120.30 49.43 142.08
CA GLU A 465 -120.40 48.41 141.00
C GLU A 465 -119.43 47.23 141.26
N ARG A 466 -119.76 46.03 140.78
CA ARG A 466 -118.93 44.81 140.94
C ARG A 466 -118.18 44.49 139.64
N LEU A 467 -116.89 44.17 139.74
CA LEU A 467 -115.97 43.84 138.63
C LEU A 467 -115.31 42.47 138.83
N LEU A 468 -114.83 41.88 137.72
CA LEU A 468 -114.13 40.59 137.68
C LEU A 468 -112.70 40.76 137.17
N ILE A 469 -111.69 40.45 137.98
CA ILE A 469 -110.28 40.49 137.60
C ILE A 469 -109.78 39.06 137.32
N ARG A 470 -109.09 38.85 136.19
CA ARG A 470 -108.54 37.56 135.79
C ARG A 470 -107.00 37.61 135.70
N PRO A 471 -106.29 37.12 136.74
CA PRO A 471 -104.85 36.89 136.69
C PRO A 471 -104.49 35.58 135.96
N GLU A 472 -103.19 35.25 135.87
CA GLU A 472 -102.64 34.04 135.20
C GLU A 472 -103.38 32.75 135.59
N LYS A 473 -103.89 32.65 136.83
CA LYS A 473 -104.81 31.59 137.26
C LYS A 473 -105.88 32.15 138.21
N GLY A 474 -107.14 31.82 137.97
CA GLY A 474 -108.28 32.16 138.84
C GLY A 474 -109.08 33.40 138.41
N ALA A 475 -110.09 33.77 139.21
CA ALA A 475 -110.89 34.97 139.01
C ALA A 475 -111.27 35.59 140.36
N ILE A 476 -111.16 36.92 140.47
CA ILE A 476 -111.38 37.68 141.70
C ILE A 476 -112.55 38.64 141.48
N LEU A 477 -113.52 38.61 142.40
CA LEU A 477 -114.70 39.48 142.41
C LEU A 477 -114.46 40.67 143.32
N CYS A 478 -114.50 41.87 142.77
CA CYS A 478 -114.19 43.12 143.47
C CYS A 478 -115.40 44.05 143.44
N LYS A 479 -115.63 44.84 144.49
CA LYS A 479 -116.64 45.92 144.51
C LYS A 479 -115.94 47.28 144.57
N VAL A 480 -116.36 48.22 143.75
CA VAL A 480 -115.72 49.54 143.65
C VAL A 480 -116.16 50.44 144.81
N LEU A 481 -115.21 50.79 145.69
CA LEU A 481 -115.47 51.62 146.88
C LEU A 481 -115.45 53.13 146.58
N SER A 482 -114.68 53.56 145.58
CA SER A 482 -114.58 54.96 145.15
C SER A 482 -113.99 55.05 143.75
N THR A 483 -114.43 56.03 142.98
CA THR A 483 -113.89 56.33 141.65
C THR A 483 -113.34 57.74 141.63
N GLY A 484 -112.02 57.87 141.61
CA GLY A 484 -111.33 59.15 141.44
C GLY A 484 -111.08 59.41 139.96
N LYS A 485 -111.38 60.62 139.49
CA LYS A 485 -110.89 61.09 138.20
C LYS A 485 -109.50 61.66 138.44
N ASN A 486 -108.52 60.98 137.84
CA ASN A 486 -107.09 61.06 138.08
C ASN A 486 -106.59 60.42 139.37
N GLN A 487 -105.48 59.71 139.17
CA GLN A 487 -104.63 59.12 140.18
C GLN A 487 -104.15 60.24 141.10
N ASP A 488 -104.84 60.40 142.23
CA ASP A 488 -104.21 60.45 143.55
C ASP A 488 -105.26 60.33 144.66
N LYS A 489 -104.98 59.45 145.63
CA LYS A 489 -105.66 59.24 146.93
C LYS A 489 -107.08 58.64 146.94
N VAL A 490 -107.16 57.32 147.14
CA VAL A 490 -108.10 56.61 148.04
C VAL A 490 -107.36 55.31 148.44
N VAL A 491 -106.91 55.06 149.67
CA VAL A 491 -107.70 54.75 150.88
C VAL A 491 -106.89 55.09 152.14
N SER A 492 -107.55 55.78 153.08
CA SER A 492 -107.31 55.72 154.52
C SER A 492 -108.41 54.85 155.18
N GLU A 493 -107.99 54.07 156.19
CA GLU A 493 -108.76 53.41 157.27
C GLU A 493 -109.72 52.23 156.97
N THR A 494 -109.44 51.08 157.59
CA THR A 494 -110.36 50.46 158.57
C THR A 494 -109.63 49.51 159.55
N LYS A 495 -109.84 49.73 160.86
CA LYS A 495 -109.71 48.78 162.00
C LYS A 495 -110.62 47.53 161.76
N LEU A 496 -110.48 46.33 162.32
CA LEU A 496 -109.45 45.46 162.96
C LEU A 496 -110.21 44.12 163.27
N SER A 497 -109.51 42.96 163.24
CA SER A 497 -109.94 41.58 163.62
C SER A 497 -111.08 40.94 162.81
N ASP A 498 -111.01 39.66 162.40
CA ASP A 498 -110.07 38.56 162.73
C ASP A 498 -109.27 38.04 161.52
#